data_AF-A0A2C4QFU2-F1
#
_entry.id   AF-A0A2C4QFU2-F1
#
_cell.length_a   1.000
_cell.length_b   1.000
_cell.length_c   1.000
_cell.angle_alpha   90.00
_cell.angle_beta   90.00
_cell.angle_gamma   90.00
#
_symmetry.space_group_name_H-M   'P 1'
#
loop_
_entity.id
_entity.type
_entity.pdbx_description
1 polymer ?
#
loop_
_entity_poly.entity_id
_entity_poly.type
_entity_poly.pdbx_seq_one_letter_code
_entity_poly.pdbx_strand_id
1 'polypeptide(L)'
;MEKKRKKDHPLFYTWNGMMYRCYKPYNSHYKYYGAKGITVDERWHDFWNFVYDIDNRMPNGHLLYRKDYHLDKDIKGGKIYSLENCMVISAEENRKLGYENHQRKIIAFNNTEKILFDSLIDVERQLNIKHGTLTSCLRRGNLNRKTGFRFKYIS
;
A
#
# COMPACT_ATOMS: atom_id res chain seq x y z
N MET A 1 7.77 40.59 8.15
CA MET A 1 6.96 39.52 7.52
C MET A 1 6.68 38.47 8.58
N GLU A 2 5.42 38.33 8.98
CA GLU A 2 5.01 37.35 9.99
C GLU A 2 5.24 35.93 9.44
N LYS A 3 6.07 35.14 10.12
CA LYS A 3 6.31 33.75 9.70
C LYS A 3 5.01 32.97 9.87
N LYS A 4 4.37 32.60 8.76
CA LYS A 4 3.20 31.70 8.73
C LYS A 4 3.52 30.47 9.58
N ARG A 5 2.68 30.12 10.55
CA ARG A 5 2.94 28.95 11.40
C ARG A 5 2.79 27.70 10.54
N LYS A 6 3.73 26.75 10.65
CA LYS A 6 3.68 25.49 9.87
C LYS A 6 2.35 24.76 10.01
N LYS A 7 1.76 24.75 11.22
CA LYS A 7 0.49 24.09 11.53
C LYS A 7 -0.73 24.65 10.79
N ASP A 8 -0.64 25.87 10.29
CA ASP A 8 -1.72 26.53 9.54
C ASP A 8 -1.57 26.30 8.02
N HIS A 9 -0.53 25.58 7.59
CA HIS A 9 -0.30 25.28 6.18
C HIS A 9 -1.09 24.03 5.76
N PRO A 10 -1.77 24.01 4.59
CA PRO A 10 -2.56 22.85 4.14
C PRO A 10 -1.78 21.54 4.10
N LEU A 11 -0.51 21.59 3.69
CA LEU A 11 0.37 20.43 3.62
C LEU A 11 0.92 19.92 4.97
N PHE A 12 0.63 20.62 6.07
CA PHE A 12 1.17 20.25 7.39
C PHE A 12 0.79 18.83 7.81
N TYR A 13 -0.47 18.44 7.63
CA TYR A 13 -0.93 17.11 8.06
C TYR A 13 -0.35 15.98 7.19
N THR A 14 -0.10 16.24 5.90
CA THR A 14 0.60 15.33 5.01
C THR A 14 2.04 15.09 5.49
N TRP A 15 2.78 16.17 5.70
CA TRP A 15 4.16 16.12 6.21
C TRP A 15 4.24 15.51 7.62
N ASN A 16 3.41 15.97 8.54
CA ASN A 16 3.42 15.49 9.92
C ASN A 16 3.03 14.01 10.00
N GLY A 17 2.05 13.58 9.20
CA GLY A 17 1.67 12.16 9.08
C GLY A 17 2.84 11.32 8.58
N MET A 18 3.56 11.78 7.55
CA MET A 18 4.78 11.13 7.05
C MET A 18 5.85 10.98 8.15
N MET A 19 6.16 12.06 8.88
CA MET A 19 7.14 12.04 9.96
C MET A 19 6.73 11.12 11.12
N TYR A 20 5.45 11.10 11.49
CA TYR A 20 4.95 10.25 12.58
C TYR A 20 5.06 8.77 12.24
N ARG A 21 4.68 8.39 11.01
CA ARG A 21 4.79 7.00 10.56
C ARG A 21 6.25 6.52 10.58
N CYS A 22 7.21 7.37 10.20
CA CYS A 22 8.61 6.97 10.11
C CYS A 22 9.36 7.00 11.46
N TYR A 23 9.04 7.95 12.35
CA TYR A 23 9.93 8.25 13.48
C TYR A 23 9.28 8.20 14.87
N LYS A 24 7.99 7.91 14.98
CA LYS A 24 7.29 7.87 16.27
C LYS A 24 6.84 6.45 16.61
N PRO A 25 7.59 5.71 17.44
CA PRO A 25 7.26 4.33 17.81
C PRO A 25 5.87 4.11 18.40
N TYR A 26 5.31 5.13 19.06
CA TYR A 26 3.96 5.11 19.62
C TYR A 26 2.84 5.29 18.57
N ASN A 27 3.16 5.67 17.33
CA ASN A 27 2.19 5.77 16.26
C ASN A 27 1.74 4.37 15.82
N SER A 28 0.43 4.13 15.70
CA SER A 28 -0.12 2.82 15.33
C SER A 28 0.38 2.28 13.99
N HIS A 29 0.79 3.16 13.08
CA HIS A 29 1.34 2.79 11.78
C HIS A 29 2.85 2.59 11.79
N TYR A 30 3.59 2.98 12.84
CA TYR A 30 5.05 2.86 12.89
C TYR A 30 5.56 1.45 12.56
N LYS A 31 4.85 0.41 13.02
CA LYS A 31 5.14 -1.00 12.74
C LYS A 31 5.17 -1.37 11.24
N TYR A 32 4.48 -0.60 10.40
CA TYR A 32 4.46 -0.77 8.95
C TYR A 32 5.46 0.13 8.21
N TYR A 33 6.00 1.14 8.89
CA TYR A 33 6.87 2.18 8.33
C TYR A 33 8.23 2.19 9.03
N GLY A 34 8.42 3.01 10.06
CA GLY A 34 9.72 3.17 10.72
C GLY A 34 10.34 1.84 11.19
N ALA A 35 9.53 0.92 11.73
CA ALA A 35 10.02 -0.40 12.15
C ALA A 35 10.53 -1.28 11.00
N LYS A 36 10.14 -0.96 9.75
CA LYS A 36 10.60 -1.64 8.52
C LYS A 36 11.74 -0.89 7.82
N GLY A 37 12.29 0.15 8.45
CA GLY A 37 13.36 0.98 7.89
C GLY A 37 12.88 1.97 6.83
N ILE A 38 11.59 2.35 6.83
CA ILE A 38 11.11 3.45 5.98
C ILE A 38 11.47 4.78 6.65
N THR A 39 12.08 5.67 5.89
CA THR A 39 12.59 6.97 6.36
C THR A 39 12.10 8.13 5.50
N VAL A 40 12.45 9.34 5.90
CA VAL A 40 12.25 10.60 5.16
C VAL A 40 13.62 11.17 4.86
N ASP A 41 13.80 11.64 3.62
CA ASP A 41 15.00 12.36 3.19
C ASP A 41 15.31 13.54 4.10
N GLU A 42 16.58 13.76 4.42
CA GLU A 42 17.03 14.78 5.38
C GLU A 42 16.50 16.17 5.02
N ARG A 43 16.43 16.52 3.73
CA ARG A 43 15.89 17.80 3.28
C ARG A 43 14.44 17.98 3.69
N TRP A 44 13.64 16.92 3.66
CA TRP A 44 12.23 16.91 4.02
C TRP A 44 11.96 16.80 5.52
N HIS A 45 12.99 16.71 6.38
CA HIS A 45 12.83 16.91 7.83
C HIS A 45 12.51 18.37 8.17
N ASP A 46 12.89 19.31 7.30
CA ASP A 46 12.40 20.67 7.36
C ASP A 46 11.09 20.80 6.57
N PHE A 47 10.08 21.35 7.25
CA PHE A 47 8.74 21.49 6.67
C PHE A 47 8.71 22.43 5.46
N TRP A 48 9.48 23.52 5.47
CA TRP A 48 9.46 24.50 4.39
C TRP A 48 10.23 24.02 3.16
N ASN A 49 11.27 23.22 3.35
CA ASN A 49 11.91 22.51 2.25
C ASN A 49 10.96 21.51 1.58
N PHE A 50 10.17 20.76 2.36
CA PHE A 50 9.13 19.90 1.84
C PHE A 50 8.11 20.71 1.01
N VAL A 51 7.56 21.80 1.55
CA VAL A 51 6.62 22.67 0.83
C VAL A 51 7.25 23.22 -0.46
N TYR A 52 8.49 23.71 -0.40
CA TYR A 52 9.19 24.22 -1.57
C TYR A 52 9.31 23.17 -2.67
N ASP A 53 9.70 21.94 -2.32
CA ASP A 53 9.83 20.86 -3.30
C ASP A 53 8.45 20.45 -3.87
N ILE A 54 7.38 20.41 -3.05
CA ILE A 54 6.02 20.16 -3.55
C ILE A 54 5.58 21.25 -4.52
N ASP A 55 5.78 22.51 -4.19
CA ASP A 55 5.25 23.64 -4.97
C ASP A 55 6.05 23.89 -6.26
N ASN A 56 7.36 23.66 -6.24
CA ASN A 56 8.25 24.13 -7.29
C ASN A 56 8.92 23.01 -8.10
N ARG A 57 8.97 21.78 -7.57
CA ARG A 57 9.77 20.69 -8.18
C ARG A 57 8.97 19.42 -8.43
N MET A 58 7.96 19.14 -7.62
CA MET A 58 7.18 17.92 -7.75
C MET A 58 6.19 18.04 -8.92
N PRO A 59 6.26 17.13 -9.92
CA PRO A 59 5.22 17.04 -10.93
C PRO A 59 3.86 16.84 -10.25
N ASN A 60 2.87 17.65 -10.64
CA ASN A 60 1.53 17.66 -10.05
C ASN A 60 1.47 17.93 -8.54
N GLY A 61 2.51 18.51 -7.93
CA GLY A 61 2.57 18.82 -6.50
C GLY A 61 1.41 19.69 -6.00
N HIS A 62 0.94 20.62 -6.83
CA HIS A 62 -0.23 21.46 -6.56
C HIS A 62 -1.52 20.67 -6.28
N LEU A 63 -1.62 19.42 -6.73
CA LEU A 63 -2.78 18.57 -6.45
C LEU A 63 -2.83 18.08 -5.01
N LEU A 64 -1.70 18.03 -4.28
CA LEU A 64 -1.66 17.62 -2.86
C LEU A 64 -2.39 18.58 -1.91
N TYR A 65 -2.78 19.76 -2.40
CA TYR A 65 -3.64 20.70 -1.67
C TYR A 65 -5.11 20.31 -1.71
N ARG A 66 -5.47 19.29 -2.49
CA ARG A 66 -6.83 18.76 -2.59
C ARG A 66 -6.91 17.39 -1.90
N LYS A 67 -8.07 17.11 -1.29
CA LYS A 67 -8.32 15.88 -0.51
C LYS A 67 -8.34 14.58 -1.32
N ASP A 68 -8.47 14.69 -2.64
CA ASP A 68 -8.54 13.59 -3.60
C ASP A 68 -7.17 13.12 -4.08
N TYR A 69 -6.07 13.67 -3.55
CA TYR A 69 -4.72 13.29 -3.91
C TYR A 69 -3.84 13.00 -2.69
N HIS A 70 -2.91 12.07 -2.85
CA HIS A 70 -1.98 11.62 -1.83
C HIS A 70 -0.53 11.64 -2.32
N LEU A 71 0.39 11.83 -1.38
CA LEU A 71 1.82 11.64 -1.61
C LEU A 71 2.15 10.16 -1.39
N ASP A 72 2.60 9.49 -2.44
CA ASP A 72 2.96 8.08 -2.44
C ASP A 72 4.46 7.88 -2.68
N LYS A 73 5.07 6.90 -2.02
CA LYS A 73 6.48 6.48 -2.22
C LYS A 73 6.62 5.09 -2.82
N ASP A 74 5.52 4.33 -2.82
CA ASP A 74 5.51 2.88 -3.00
C ASP A 74 5.51 2.54 -4.50
N ILE A 75 4.89 3.35 -5.35
CA ILE A 75 4.84 3.11 -6.80
C ILE A 75 6.22 3.07 -7.44
N LYS A 76 7.14 3.96 -7.03
CA LYS A 76 8.53 3.97 -7.51
C LYS A 76 9.44 3.00 -6.74
N GLY A 77 8.91 2.23 -5.79
CA GLY A 77 9.67 1.24 -5.02
C GLY A 77 10.58 1.82 -3.93
N GLY A 78 10.29 3.04 -3.43
CA GLY A 78 11.15 3.72 -2.47
C GLY A 78 10.87 3.38 -1.01
N LYS A 79 11.93 3.11 -0.22
CA LYS A 79 11.87 3.10 1.26
C LYS A 79 12.04 4.47 1.89
N ILE A 80 12.31 5.50 1.08
CA ILE A 80 12.59 6.85 1.55
C ILE A 80 11.55 7.78 0.95
N TYR A 81 10.84 8.52 1.80
CA TYR A 81 10.06 9.66 1.33
C TYR A 81 11.01 10.77 0.89
N SER A 82 11.07 11.02 -0.41
CA SER A 82 11.94 12.04 -1.02
C SER A 82 11.28 12.56 -2.30
N LEU A 83 11.77 13.69 -2.83
CA LEU A 83 11.30 14.21 -4.11
C LEU A 83 11.48 13.19 -5.26
N GLU A 84 12.52 12.37 -5.20
CA GLU A 84 12.85 11.36 -6.20
C GLU A 84 11.88 10.16 -6.15
N ASN A 85 11.67 9.62 -4.95
CA ASN A 85 10.88 8.41 -4.72
C ASN A 85 9.39 8.68 -4.65
N CYS A 86 8.98 9.91 -4.34
CA CYS A 86 7.58 10.23 -4.22
C CYS A 86 6.94 10.65 -5.55
N MET A 87 5.61 10.50 -5.59
CA MET A 87 4.75 11.06 -6.61
C MET A 87 3.38 11.38 -6.03
N VAL A 88 2.63 12.22 -6.75
CA VAL A 88 1.25 12.55 -6.42
C VAL A 88 0.34 11.59 -7.16
N ILE A 89 -0.50 10.87 -6.42
CA ILE A 89 -1.51 9.96 -6.97
C ILE A 89 -2.90 10.32 -6.48
N SER A 90 -3.92 9.93 -7.24
CA SER A 90 -5.29 10.09 -6.76
C SER A 90 -5.57 9.14 -5.58
N ALA A 91 -6.47 9.55 -4.69
CA ALA A 91 -6.93 8.70 -3.59
C ALA A 91 -7.60 7.42 -4.10
N GLU A 92 -8.25 7.48 -5.26
CA GLU A 92 -8.85 6.33 -5.93
C GLU A 92 -7.78 5.32 -6.39
N GLU A 93 -6.75 5.81 -7.07
CA GLU A 93 -5.62 4.98 -7.53
C GLU A 93 -4.88 4.36 -6.34
N ASN A 94 -4.58 5.14 -5.30
CA ASN A 94 -3.94 4.62 -4.10
C ASN A 94 -4.76 3.49 -3.45
N ARG A 95 -6.09 3.65 -3.42
CA ARG A 95 -7.00 2.63 -2.90
C ARG A 95 -6.99 1.38 -3.79
N LYS A 96 -6.98 1.54 -5.11
CA LYS A 96 -6.91 0.43 -6.07
C LYS A 96 -5.62 -0.38 -5.90
N LEU A 97 -4.47 0.31 -5.84
CA LEU A 97 -3.17 -0.31 -5.56
C LEU A 97 -3.17 -1.02 -4.21
N GLY A 98 -3.79 -0.41 -3.20
CA GLY A 98 -4.03 -1.06 -1.91
C GLY A 98 -4.75 -2.39 -2.06
N TYR A 99 -5.86 -2.44 -2.79
CA TYR A 99 -6.58 -3.70 -3.01
C TYR A 99 -5.75 -4.74 -3.76
N GLU A 100 -5.08 -4.34 -4.84
CA GLU A 100 -4.23 -5.23 -5.64
C GLU A 100 -3.09 -5.82 -4.81
N ASN A 101 -2.43 -4.99 -3.98
CA ASN A 101 -1.34 -5.44 -3.11
C ASN A 101 -1.80 -6.40 -1.99
N HIS A 102 -3.07 -6.31 -1.56
CA HIS A 102 -3.65 -7.23 -0.57
C HIS A 102 -4.30 -8.46 -1.22
N GLN A 103 -4.45 -8.48 -2.54
CA GLN A 103 -5.06 -9.59 -3.26
C GLN A 103 -4.11 -10.78 -3.28
N ARG A 104 -4.46 -11.82 -2.53
CA ARG A 104 -3.68 -13.06 -2.49
C ARG A 104 -4.12 -13.98 -3.61
N LYS A 105 -3.27 -14.09 -4.63
CA LYS A 105 -3.43 -15.12 -5.66
C LYS A 105 -3.43 -16.51 -5.03
N ILE A 106 -4.16 -17.43 -5.64
CA ILE A 106 -4.33 -18.80 -5.15
C ILE A 106 -3.84 -19.76 -6.21
N ILE A 107 -3.14 -20.79 -5.77
CA ILE A 107 -2.79 -21.94 -6.60
C ILE A 107 -3.63 -23.14 -6.18
N ALA A 108 -4.33 -23.73 -7.14
CA ALA A 108 -4.88 -25.07 -7.02
C ALA A 108 -3.90 -26.06 -7.65
N PHE A 109 -3.58 -27.15 -6.97
CA PHE A 109 -2.60 -28.12 -7.46
C PHE A 109 -2.91 -29.54 -7.02
N ASN A 110 -2.54 -30.48 -7.88
CA ASN A 110 -2.52 -31.92 -7.61
C ASN A 110 -1.20 -32.50 -8.16
N ASN A 111 -1.14 -33.81 -8.39
CA ASN A 111 0.09 -34.46 -8.89
C ASN A 111 0.34 -34.21 -10.39
N THR A 112 -0.66 -33.79 -11.15
CA THR A 112 -0.62 -33.69 -12.62
C THR A 112 -0.67 -32.25 -13.14
N GLU A 113 -1.28 -31.33 -12.39
CA GLU A 113 -1.57 -29.97 -12.86
C GLU A 113 -1.55 -28.93 -11.73
N LYS A 114 -1.38 -27.67 -12.16
CA LYS A 114 -1.41 -26.47 -11.34
C LYS A 114 -2.21 -25.38 -12.06
N ILE A 115 -3.15 -24.77 -11.36
CA ILE A 115 -4.00 -23.70 -11.88
C ILE A 115 -3.85 -22.48 -10.97
N LEU A 116 -3.61 -21.32 -11.56
CA LEU A 116 -3.49 -20.04 -10.86
C LEU A 116 -4.80 -19.28 -10.94
N PHE A 117 -5.20 -18.68 -9.82
CA PHE A 117 -6.39 -17.85 -9.71
C PHE A 117 -6.02 -16.52 -9.06
N ASP A 118 -6.61 -15.43 -9.56
CA ASP A 118 -6.36 -14.09 -9.04
C ASP A 118 -7.13 -13.83 -7.73
N SER A 119 -8.22 -14.55 -7.48
CA SER A 119 -9.02 -14.38 -6.25
C SER A 119 -9.72 -15.68 -5.80
N LEU A 120 -10.25 -15.66 -4.56
CA LEU A 120 -11.14 -16.71 -4.06
C LEU A 120 -12.39 -16.86 -4.93
N ILE A 121 -12.93 -15.73 -5.41
CA ILE A 121 -14.14 -15.70 -6.23
C ILE A 121 -13.89 -16.41 -7.56
N ASP A 122 -12.71 -16.25 -8.16
CA ASP A 122 -12.35 -16.94 -9.40
C ASP A 122 -12.30 -18.45 -9.20
N VAL A 123 -11.74 -18.91 -8.08
CA VAL A 123 -11.73 -20.34 -7.72
C VAL A 123 -13.17 -20.86 -7.55
N GLU A 124 -14.00 -20.13 -6.82
CA GLU A 124 -15.40 -20.51 -6.58
C GLU A 124 -16.19 -20.63 -7.87
N ARG A 125 -16.04 -19.65 -8.78
CA ARG A 125 -16.73 -19.62 -10.08
C ARG A 125 -16.25 -20.73 -11.01
N GLN A 126 -14.93 -20.87 -11.17
CA GLN A 126 -14.35 -21.79 -12.16
C GLN A 126 -14.41 -23.25 -11.70
N LEU A 127 -14.20 -23.51 -10.40
CA LEU A 127 -14.21 -24.89 -9.86
C LEU A 127 -15.52 -25.27 -9.18
N ASN A 128 -16.50 -24.35 -9.14
CA ASN A 128 -17.81 -24.54 -8.52
C ASN A 128 -17.69 -25.06 -7.06
N ILE A 129 -16.84 -24.41 -6.26
CA ILE A 129 -16.60 -24.74 -4.85
C ILE A 129 -17.29 -23.69 -3.98
N LYS A 130 -17.93 -24.10 -2.88
CA LYS A 130 -18.47 -23.15 -1.89
C LYS A 130 -17.34 -22.42 -1.16
N HIS A 131 -17.49 -21.10 -0.95
CA HIS A 131 -16.53 -20.27 -0.22
C HIS A 131 -16.01 -20.90 1.08
N GLY A 132 -16.90 -21.31 1.99
CA GLY A 132 -16.51 -21.90 3.28
C GLY A 132 -15.68 -23.18 3.14
N THR A 133 -15.93 -23.98 2.11
CA THR A 133 -15.13 -25.17 1.80
C THR A 133 -13.74 -24.78 1.31
N LEU A 134 -13.64 -23.81 0.39
CA LEU A 134 -12.37 -23.31 -0.12
C LEU A 134 -11.51 -22.72 1.01
N THR A 135 -12.09 -21.90 1.88
CA THR A 135 -11.39 -21.33 3.05
C THR A 135 -10.91 -22.42 4.00
N SER A 136 -11.72 -23.45 4.24
CA SER A 136 -11.30 -24.62 5.02
C SER A 136 -10.14 -25.38 4.37
N CYS A 137 -10.18 -25.57 3.05
CA CYS A 137 -9.10 -26.20 2.28
C CYS A 137 -7.81 -25.38 2.33
N LEU A 138 -7.87 -24.06 2.14
CA LEU A 138 -6.72 -23.15 2.22
C LEU A 138 -6.09 -23.14 3.62
N ARG A 139 -6.93 -23.21 4.67
CA ARG A 139 -6.46 -23.22 6.06
C ARG A 139 -5.85 -24.56 6.48
N ARG A 140 -6.46 -25.68 6.08
CA ARG A 140 -6.07 -27.03 6.52
C ARG A 140 -5.10 -27.72 5.55
N GLY A 141 -4.99 -27.23 4.32
CA GLY A 141 -4.18 -27.83 3.25
C GLY A 141 -4.75 -29.14 2.71
N ASN A 142 -6.00 -29.48 3.03
CA ASN A 142 -6.62 -30.76 2.67
C ASN A 142 -6.97 -30.84 1.18
N LEU A 143 -6.90 -32.05 0.62
CA LEU A 143 -7.40 -32.36 -0.71
C LEU A 143 -8.92 -32.13 -0.74
N ASN A 144 -9.38 -31.29 -1.66
CA ASN A 144 -10.79 -31.16 -1.95
C ASN A 144 -11.25 -32.36 -2.78
N ARG A 145 -12.12 -33.20 -2.22
CA ARG A 145 -12.58 -34.43 -2.88
C ARG A 145 -13.39 -34.18 -4.15
N LYS A 146 -14.09 -33.05 -4.26
CA LYS A 146 -14.91 -32.71 -5.43
C LYS A 146 -14.03 -32.37 -6.64
N THR A 147 -12.95 -31.63 -6.40
CA THR A 147 -12.14 -31.09 -7.49
C THR A 147 -10.79 -31.79 -7.66
N GLY A 148 -10.39 -32.63 -6.71
CA GLY A 148 -9.09 -33.30 -6.73
C GLY A 148 -7.90 -32.39 -6.45
N PHE A 149 -8.13 -31.13 -6.03
CA PHE A 149 -7.07 -30.15 -5.80
C PHE A 149 -6.81 -29.88 -4.31
N ARG A 150 -5.56 -29.54 -4.00
CA ARG A 150 -5.19 -28.78 -2.80
C ARG A 150 -5.04 -27.30 -3.19
N PHE A 151 -5.24 -26.41 -2.22
CA PHE A 151 -5.21 -24.96 -2.43
C PHE A 151 -4.21 -24.31 -1.49
N LYS A 152 -3.46 -23.33 -2.01
CA LYS A 152 -2.57 -22.47 -1.21
C LYS A 152 -2.62 -21.04 -1.73
N TYR A 153 -2.45 -20.07 -0.83
CA TYR A 153 -2.11 -18.72 -1.25
C TYR A 153 -0.68 -18.68 -1.79
N ILE A 154 -0.48 -17.92 -2.85
CA ILE A 154 0.85 -17.60 -3.36
C ILE A 154 1.45 -16.56 -2.40
N SER A 155 2.69 -16.82 -1.97
CA SER A 155 3.50 -15.93 -1.13
C SER A 155 4.27 -14.94 -1.98
#